data_AF-A9DVD3-F1
#
_entry.id   AF-A9DVD3-F1
#
_cell.length_a   1.000
_cell.length_b   1.000
_cell.length_c   1.000
_cell.angle_alpha   90.00
_cell.angle_beta   90.00
_cell.angle_gamma   90.00
#
_symmetry.space_group_name_H-M   'P 1'
#
loop_
_entity.id
_entity.type
_entity.pdbx_description
1 polymer ?
#
loop_
_entity_poly.entity_id
_entity_poly.type
_entity_poly.pdbx_seq_one_letter_code
_entity_poly.pdbx_strand_id
1 'polypeptide(L)'
;MKKLYLTIILICSQNFALAQDFITTWQTTANNELITIPTFPGETYNYDVNWGDGNFSTGVTGNITHTYTLPGNYQVSISGTFPRIYVNNNNATNTLNQLISIDQWGNQQWTSMAHAFSNCQNLSYNATDIPDLSNVTDLTRMFLGPTTFNTSIVNWDVSTITNMESLFRGTSFNQDISGWDVSNVTDMSWLFAGSDFNQDISSWDVSNVTDMAWMFSLCPFNQDIGNWNVSNVTSMLRMFNNNVNFNQDISNWDVSNVIDFTRMFGSAESFNQDISSWDTSSATNMSLMFFDAIIFNQDLSSWNIENVTSFSNMFRDSGLSTVNYSNTLIGWSTQTVNPNVTLGAHGINYNCSADIARDILTSAPNNWIITDAGLETGLSCDLILEANVYLQGAALNPNIGEETLMRDDLRIASLIPTTSPYADMLTCNPTVFNVTGNNAIVDWIWVELRDDVDNTTIVQSQSAFLQRDGDIVSVDGTSALSFNVSSANYYIAVHHRNHLSIMSSNTIALSSTATTVNFYDASITTFGSNAQVQLSNGNMALWAGNVNSDTFIQYAGANADSPSILSEVLNDPGNFLNFPTYVVNGYNVHDVNLDGGTQYTGTSPDTPVLLQNVLAHPENFLNFSTYQIQEQLPEN
;
A
#
# COMPACT_ATOMS: atom_id res chain seq x y z
N MET A 1 -2.99 -94.63 -20.50
CA MET A 1 -1.91 -93.68 -20.82
C MET A 1 -2.31 -92.88 -22.05
N LYS A 2 -2.30 -91.56 -21.92
CA LYS A 2 -2.66 -90.54 -22.91
C LYS A 2 -1.69 -90.55 -24.10
N LYS A 3 -2.20 -90.26 -25.31
CA LYS A 3 -1.76 -89.14 -26.17
C LYS A 3 -2.54 -89.18 -27.50
N LEU A 4 -3.53 -88.30 -27.61
CA LEU A 4 -4.19 -87.93 -28.86
C LEU A 4 -3.58 -86.58 -29.27
N TYR A 5 -2.96 -86.51 -30.45
CA TYR A 5 -2.44 -85.26 -31.01
C TYR A 5 -3.59 -84.46 -31.60
N LEU A 6 -3.89 -83.30 -31.01
CA LEU A 6 -4.81 -82.31 -31.56
C LEU A 6 -3.96 -81.16 -32.12
N THR A 7 -3.99 -81.02 -33.45
CA THR A 7 -3.34 -79.92 -34.17
C THR A 7 -4.25 -78.70 -34.05
N ILE A 8 -3.82 -77.67 -33.32
CA ILE A 8 -4.50 -76.38 -33.22
C ILE A 8 -4.07 -75.55 -34.43
N ILE A 9 -5.02 -75.24 -35.31
CA ILE A 9 -4.87 -74.24 -36.36
C ILE A 9 -5.10 -72.88 -35.70
N LEU A 10 -4.04 -72.07 -35.64
CA LEU A 10 -4.08 -70.69 -35.18
C LEU A 10 -4.74 -69.84 -36.29
N ILE A 11 -6.02 -69.49 -36.13
CA ILE A 11 -6.66 -68.49 -36.99
C ILE A 11 -6.26 -67.12 -36.42
N CYS A 12 -5.35 -66.45 -37.12
CA CYS A 12 -5.06 -65.03 -36.91
C CYS A 12 -6.29 -64.24 -37.38
N SER A 13 -7.17 -63.85 -36.45
CA SER A 13 -8.21 -62.87 -36.72
C SER A 13 -7.59 -61.48 -36.66
N GLN A 14 -7.14 -60.97 -37.81
CA GLN A 14 -6.97 -59.52 -37.96
C GLN A 14 -8.36 -58.89 -37.94
N ASN A 15 -8.70 -58.21 -36.84
CA ASN A 15 -9.82 -57.28 -36.82
C ASN A 15 -9.46 -56.12 -37.76
N PHE A 16 -9.94 -56.18 -39.00
CA PHE A 16 -10.08 -54.97 -39.80
C PHE A 16 -11.24 -54.19 -39.20
N ALA A 17 -10.96 -53.19 -38.37
CA ALA A 17 -11.96 -52.18 -38.04
C ALA A 17 -12.37 -51.50 -39.36
N LEU A 18 -13.66 -51.54 -39.70
CA LEU A 18 -14.19 -50.77 -40.82
C LEU A 18 -13.90 -49.29 -40.55
N ALA A 19 -13.42 -48.55 -41.56
CA ALA A 19 -13.23 -47.11 -41.45
C ALA A 19 -14.59 -46.46 -41.11
N GLN A 20 -14.63 -45.72 -40.01
CA GLN A 20 -15.80 -44.91 -39.64
C GLN A 20 -15.60 -43.49 -40.12
N ASP A 21 -16.59 -42.97 -40.81
CA ASP A 21 -16.62 -41.62 -41.35
C ASP A 21 -16.81 -40.59 -40.22
N PHE A 22 -16.40 -39.35 -40.48
CA PHE A 22 -16.77 -38.20 -39.66
C PHE A 22 -18.15 -37.72 -40.11
N ILE A 23 -19.13 -37.73 -39.19
CA ILE A 23 -20.54 -37.49 -39.51
C ILE A 23 -21.02 -36.25 -38.76
N THR A 24 -21.63 -35.34 -39.52
CA THR A 24 -22.20 -34.10 -39.00
C THR A 24 -23.59 -33.87 -39.59
N THR A 25 -24.45 -33.14 -38.88
CA THR A 25 -25.75 -32.72 -39.39
C THR A 25 -25.75 -31.21 -39.68
N TRP A 26 -26.18 -30.87 -40.90
CA TRP A 26 -26.27 -29.50 -41.38
C TRP A 26 -27.72 -29.12 -41.72
N GLN A 27 -28.13 -27.90 -41.40
CA GLN A 27 -29.45 -27.37 -41.68
C GLN A 27 -29.41 -26.38 -42.85
N THR A 28 -30.43 -26.46 -43.72
CA THR A 28 -30.76 -25.43 -44.69
C THR A 28 -32.20 -24.97 -44.50
N THR A 29 -32.46 -23.67 -44.65
CA THR A 29 -33.75 -23.05 -44.31
C THR A 29 -34.57 -22.58 -45.52
N ALA A 30 -33.92 -22.46 -46.67
CA ALA A 30 -34.53 -22.08 -47.95
C ALA A 30 -34.02 -22.97 -49.10
N ASN A 31 -34.78 -22.96 -50.20
CA ASN A 31 -34.39 -23.68 -51.42
C ASN A 31 -33.08 -23.12 -51.99
N ASN A 32 -32.22 -24.01 -52.49
CA ASN A 32 -30.93 -23.70 -53.12
C ASN A 32 -29.91 -23.02 -52.18
N GLU A 33 -30.01 -23.27 -50.88
CA GLU A 33 -28.95 -22.89 -49.94
C GLU A 33 -27.68 -23.72 -50.16
N LEU A 34 -26.55 -23.09 -49.86
CA LEU A 34 -25.21 -23.65 -50.03
C LEU A 34 -24.64 -24.03 -48.67
N ILE A 35 -24.07 -25.23 -48.57
CA ILE A 35 -23.22 -25.65 -47.46
C ILE A 35 -21.80 -25.77 -47.97
N THR A 36 -20.84 -25.25 -47.19
CA THR A 36 -19.42 -25.36 -47.48
C THR A 36 -18.72 -26.10 -46.34
N ILE A 37 -17.93 -27.12 -46.69
CA ILE A 37 -16.99 -27.77 -45.78
C ILE A 37 -15.66 -27.02 -45.90
N PRO A 38 -15.25 -26.29 -44.85
CA PRO A 38 -14.04 -25.48 -44.91
C PRO A 38 -12.82 -26.27 -44.41
N THR A 39 -11.70 -26.03 -45.07
CA THR A 39 -10.40 -26.70 -44.89
C THR A 39 -9.31 -25.67 -44.62
N PHE A 40 -8.22 -26.09 -44.00
CA PHE A 40 -7.06 -25.25 -43.75
C PHE A 40 -6.04 -25.38 -44.91
N PRO A 41 -5.69 -24.29 -45.61
CA PRO A 41 -4.81 -24.37 -46.79
C PRO A 41 -3.40 -24.96 -46.56
N GLY A 42 -2.93 -25.06 -45.30
CA GLY A 42 -1.62 -25.57 -44.95
C GLY A 42 -1.53 -27.09 -44.75
N GLU A 43 -2.63 -27.82 -44.93
CA GLU A 43 -2.70 -29.28 -44.72
C GLU A 43 -3.03 -30.03 -46.02
N THR A 44 -2.75 -31.33 -46.03
CA THR A 44 -3.05 -32.20 -47.18
C THR A 44 -4.42 -32.84 -47.01
N TYR A 45 -5.31 -32.57 -47.97
CA TYR A 45 -6.65 -33.13 -48.03
C TYR A 45 -6.78 -34.10 -49.20
N ASN A 46 -7.46 -35.22 -48.99
CA ASN A 46 -7.91 -36.14 -50.04
C ASN A 46 -9.09 -36.92 -49.48
N TYR A 47 -10.27 -36.33 -49.53
CA TYR A 47 -11.46 -36.84 -48.86
C TYR A 47 -12.66 -36.92 -49.80
N ASP A 48 -13.58 -37.81 -49.43
CA ASP A 48 -14.85 -38.00 -50.10
C ASP A 48 -15.97 -37.49 -49.18
N VAL A 49 -17.03 -36.94 -49.78
CA VAL A 49 -18.18 -36.38 -49.07
C VAL A 49 -19.45 -37.04 -49.59
N ASN A 50 -20.23 -37.64 -48.69
CA ASN A 50 -21.63 -37.96 -48.92
C ASN A 50 -22.48 -36.84 -48.34
N TRP A 51 -23.23 -36.13 -49.18
CA TRP A 51 -23.99 -34.94 -48.78
C TRP A 51 -25.34 -35.26 -48.11
N GLY A 52 -25.71 -36.54 -47.98
CA GLY A 52 -26.96 -36.94 -47.31
C GLY A 52 -28.23 -36.70 -48.13
N ASP A 53 -28.11 -36.20 -49.36
CA ASP A 53 -29.22 -35.97 -50.31
C ASP A 53 -29.13 -36.87 -51.56
N GLY A 54 -28.24 -37.87 -51.53
CA GLY A 54 -27.96 -38.78 -52.63
C GLY A 54 -26.82 -38.33 -53.57
N ASN A 55 -26.24 -37.15 -53.35
CA ASN A 55 -25.06 -36.67 -54.09
C ASN A 55 -23.76 -36.98 -53.35
N PHE A 56 -22.68 -37.14 -54.12
CA PHE A 56 -21.34 -37.48 -53.63
C PHE A 56 -20.27 -36.62 -54.32
N SER A 57 -19.25 -36.24 -53.56
CA SER A 57 -18.00 -35.65 -54.06
C SER A 57 -16.84 -36.59 -53.71
N THR A 58 -15.89 -36.79 -54.62
CA THR A 58 -14.75 -37.68 -54.38
C THR A 58 -13.42 -37.00 -54.70
N GLY A 59 -12.36 -37.37 -53.99
CA GLY A 59 -11.00 -36.85 -54.20
C GLY A 59 -10.88 -35.34 -53.97
N VAL A 60 -11.59 -34.80 -52.97
CA VAL A 60 -11.59 -33.38 -52.62
C VAL A 60 -10.29 -33.02 -51.90
N THR A 61 -9.63 -31.94 -52.32
CA THR A 61 -8.30 -31.51 -51.81
C THR A 61 -8.29 -30.13 -51.15
N GLY A 62 -9.46 -29.56 -50.85
CA GLY A 62 -9.61 -28.24 -50.25
C GLY A 62 -11.08 -27.94 -50.00
N ASN A 63 -11.46 -26.66 -49.83
CA ASN A 63 -12.85 -26.28 -49.59
C ASN A 63 -13.77 -26.84 -50.69
N ILE A 64 -14.95 -27.31 -50.30
CA ILE A 64 -15.98 -27.77 -51.23
C ILE A 64 -17.35 -27.25 -50.81
N THR A 65 -18.14 -26.83 -51.79
CA THR A 65 -19.48 -26.29 -51.60
C THR A 65 -20.50 -27.16 -52.35
N HIS A 66 -21.65 -27.41 -51.73
CA HIS A 66 -22.78 -28.13 -52.31
C HIS A 66 -24.08 -27.35 -52.14
N THR A 67 -24.97 -27.49 -53.12
CA THR A 67 -26.27 -26.80 -53.16
C THR A 67 -27.39 -27.78 -52.83
N TYR A 68 -28.18 -27.50 -51.80
CA TYR A 68 -29.36 -28.29 -51.45
C TYR A 68 -30.62 -27.69 -52.09
N THR A 69 -31.33 -28.48 -52.89
CA THR A 69 -32.49 -27.99 -53.67
C THR A 69 -33.72 -27.68 -52.81
N LEU A 70 -33.87 -28.37 -51.68
CA LEU A 70 -34.94 -28.21 -50.70
C LEU A 70 -34.32 -27.88 -49.33
N PRO A 71 -35.05 -27.16 -48.46
CA PRO A 71 -34.64 -26.99 -47.07
C PRO A 71 -34.77 -28.31 -46.30
N GLY A 72 -33.91 -28.49 -45.29
CA GLY A 72 -33.92 -29.68 -44.45
C GLY A 72 -32.67 -29.81 -43.59
N ASN A 73 -32.66 -30.88 -42.79
CA ASN A 73 -31.48 -31.32 -42.05
C ASN A 73 -30.83 -32.48 -42.81
N TYR A 74 -29.54 -32.35 -43.10
CA TYR A 74 -28.77 -33.26 -43.93
C TYR A 74 -27.59 -33.81 -43.15
N GLN A 75 -27.51 -35.14 -43.07
CA GLN A 75 -26.37 -35.81 -42.48
C GLN A 75 -25.26 -35.93 -43.52
N VAL A 76 -24.15 -35.25 -43.28
CA VAL A 76 -22.97 -35.20 -44.15
C VAL A 76 -21.90 -36.13 -43.58
N SER A 77 -21.43 -37.07 -44.40
CA SER A 77 -20.40 -38.05 -44.06
C SER A 77 -19.10 -37.73 -44.80
N ILE A 78 -17.99 -37.63 -44.08
CA ILE A 78 -16.66 -37.34 -44.61
C ILE A 78 -15.73 -38.52 -44.35
N SER A 79 -15.11 -39.04 -45.40
CA SER A 79 -14.16 -40.16 -45.35
C SER A 79 -12.87 -39.82 -46.11
N GLY A 80 -11.79 -40.58 -45.88
CA GLY A 80 -10.48 -40.29 -46.47
C GLY A 80 -9.62 -39.39 -45.59
N THR A 81 -8.67 -38.68 -46.19
CA THR A 81 -7.73 -37.80 -45.45
C THR A 81 -8.36 -36.43 -45.22
N PHE A 82 -8.91 -36.23 -44.02
CA PHE A 82 -9.54 -34.98 -43.58
C PHE A 82 -8.96 -34.53 -42.22
N PRO A 83 -7.78 -33.91 -42.21
CA PRO A 83 -7.00 -33.68 -40.99
C PRO A 83 -7.54 -32.57 -40.06
N ARG A 84 -8.39 -31.67 -40.58
CA ARG A 84 -8.94 -30.54 -39.83
C ARG A 84 -10.17 -29.96 -40.54
N ILE A 85 -11.22 -29.70 -39.77
CA ILE A 85 -12.27 -28.75 -40.18
C ILE A 85 -11.87 -27.36 -39.69
N TYR A 86 -11.87 -26.35 -40.57
CA TYR A 86 -11.32 -25.04 -40.24
C TYR A 86 -12.30 -23.92 -40.51
N VAL A 87 -13.01 -23.48 -39.47
CA VAL A 87 -14.04 -22.44 -39.55
C VAL A 87 -13.44 -21.11 -39.11
N ASN A 88 -13.07 -20.24 -40.05
CA ASN A 88 -12.61 -18.89 -39.75
C ASN A 88 -13.59 -17.82 -40.23
N ASN A 89 -13.48 -16.61 -39.65
CA ASN A 89 -14.36 -15.47 -39.95
C ASN A 89 -14.33 -15.00 -41.42
N ASN A 90 -13.35 -15.44 -42.21
CA ASN A 90 -13.16 -15.02 -43.61
C ASN A 90 -13.77 -16.02 -44.61
N ASN A 91 -14.07 -17.26 -44.21
CA ASN A 91 -14.39 -18.35 -45.13
C ASN A 91 -15.79 -18.99 -44.88
N ALA A 92 -16.60 -18.48 -43.94
CA ALA A 92 -17.72 -19.25 -43.36
C ALA A 92 -19.05 -18.49 -43.20
N THR A 93 -19.43 -17.56 -44.10
CA THR A 93 -20.69 -16.77 -43.93
C THR A 93 -21.96 -17.62 -43.80
N ASN A 94 -21.97 -18.86 -44.32
CA ASN A 94 -23.13 -19.76 -44.25
C ASN A 94 -22.91 -20.92 -43.24
N THR A 95 -21.68 -21.45 -43.15
CA THR A 95 -21.32 -22.60 -42.30
C THR A 95 -21.59 -22.38 -40.80
N LEU A 96 -21.43 -21.14 -40.32
CA LEU A 96 -21.58 -20.77 -38.90
C LEU A 96 -22.96 -21.04 -38.30
N ASN A 97 -24.02 -20.96 -39.11
CA ASN A 97 -25.40 -21.18 -38.63
C ASN A 97 -25.96 -22.53 -39.07
N GLN A 98 -25.37 -23.13 -40.10
CA GLN A 98 -25.88 -24.33 -40.75
C GLN A 98 -25.34 -25.62 -40.12
N LEU A 99 -24.14 -25.64 -39.54
CA LEU A 99 -23.67 -26.82 -38.81
C LEU A 99 -24.35 -26.90 -37.44
N ILE A 100 -25.23 -27.88 -37.28
CA ILE A 100 -26.09 -28.01 -36.09
C ILE A 100 -25.79 -29.24 -35.23
N SER A 101 -25.03 -30.22 -35.72
CA SER A 101 -24.63 -31.37 -34.91
C SER A 101 -23.32 -32.03 -35.33
N ILE A 102 -22.56 -32.51 -34.34
CA ILE A 102 -21.54 -33.56 -34.51
C ILE A 102 -22.20 -34.88 -34.08
N ASP A 103 -22.31 -35.82 -35.01
CA ASP A 103 -23.01 -37.10 -34.81
C ASP A 103 -22.05 -38.28 -34.65
N GLN A 104 -20.83 -38.19 -35.22
CA GLN A 104 -19.78 -39.20 -35.09
C GLN A 104 -18.41 -38.61 -35.45
N TRP A 105 -17.37 -38.89 -34.68
CA TRP A 105 -15.99 -38.48 -34.94
C TRP A 105 -15.30 -39.35 -35.99
N GLY A 106 -15.59 -40.66 -35.96
CA GLY A 106 -14.97 -41.64 -36.83
C GLY A 106 -13.47 -41.81 -36.55
N ASN A 107 -12.75 -42.39 -37.51
CA ASN A 107 -11.32 -42.72 -37.37
C ASN A 107 -10.41 -41.64 -37.97
N GLN A 108 -10.88 -40.39 -38.05
CA GLN A 108 -10.11 -39.31 -38.64
C GLN A 108 -8.79 -39.09 -37.90
N GLN A 109 -7.72 -38.90 -38.66
CA GLN A 109 -6.40 -38.61 -38.13
C GLN A 109 -6.24 -37.10 -38.01
N TRP A 110 -6.84 -36.53 -36.96
CA TRP A 110 -6.83 -35.10 -36.70
C TRP A 110 -5.40 -34.60 -36.42
N THR A 111 -4.93 -33.61 -37.15
CA THR A 111 -3.63 -32.96 -36.90
C THR A 111 -3.78 -31.70 -36.06
N SER A 112 -4.96 -31.09 -36.06
CA SER A 112 -5.30 -29.93 -35.24
C SER A 112 -6.82 -29.79 -35.13
N MET A 113 -7.31 -29.28 -34.00
CA MET A 113 -8.71 -28.86 -33.84
C MET A 113 -8.85 -27.33 -33.78
N ALA A 114 -7.77 -26.59 -34.01
CA ALA A 114 -7.82 -25.14 -33.91
C ALA A 114 -8.83 -24.56 -34.92
N HIS A 115 -9.71 -23.69 -34.46
CA HIS A 115 -10.83 -23.12 -35.20
C HIS A 115 -11.82 -24.14 -35.80
N ALA A 116 -11.76 -25.42 -35.44
CA ALA A 116 -12.88 -26.31 -35.68
C ALA A 116 -14.12 -25.69 -35.01
N PHE A 117 -15.31 -25.84 -35.60
CA PHE A 117 -16.60 -25.42 -35.00
C PHE A 117 -16.72 -24.00 -34.40
N SER A 118 -15.78 -23.11 -34.69
CA SER A 118 -15.76 -21.76 -34.15
C SER A 118 -16.99 -21.00 -34.62
N ASN A 119 -17.69 -20.36 -33.67
CA ASN A 119 -18.92 -19.60 -33.83
C ASN A 119 -20.10 -20.40 -34.40
N CYS A 120 -20.07 -21.73 -34.31
CA CYS A 120 -21.22 -22.58 -34.66
C CYS A 120 -22.32 -22.47 -33.59
N GLN A 121 -23.21 -21.48 -33.73
CA GLN A 121 -24.16 -21.08 -32.67
C GLN A 121 -25.15 -22.19 -32.30
N ASN A 122 -25.56 -22.98 -33.28
CA ASN A 122 -26.59 -24.02 -33.14
C ASN A 122 -26.00 -25.42 -32.89
N LEU A 123 -24.70 -25.52 -32.59
CA LEU A 123 -24.00 -26.79 -32.49
C LEU A 123 -24.47 -27.60 -31.28
N SER A 124 -25.09 -28.73 -31.56
CA SER A 124 -25.31 -29.82 -30.61
C SER A 124 -24.23 -30.89 -30.73
N TYR A 125 -24.02 -31.67 -29.67
CA TYR A 125 -23.12 -32.82 -29.66
C TYR A 125 -23.91 -34.10 -29.42
N ASN A 126 -24.12 -34.87 -30.48
CA ASN A 126 -24.81 -36.15 -30.45
C ASN A 126 -23.85 -37.31 -30.79
N ALA A 127 -22.54 -37.06 -30.70
CA ALA A 127 -21.53 -38.02 -31.10
C ALA A 127 -21.68 -39.34 -30.35
N THR A 128 -21.68 -40.44 -31.10
CA THR A 128 -21.78 -41.80 -30.53
C THR A 128 -20.44 -42.39 -30.10
N ASP A 129 -19.36 -41.68 -30.41
CA ASP A 129 -17.96 -41.99 -30.15
C ASP A 129 -17.20 -40.76 -29.60
N ILE A 130 -15.91 -40.93 -29.35
CA ILE A 130 -14.99 -39.87 -28.88
C ILE A 130 -13.94 -39.59 -29.97
N PRO A 131 -13.43 -38.36 -30.08
CA PRO A 131 -12.37 -38.06 -31.04
C PRO A 131 -11.05 -38.72 -30.63
N ASP A 132 -10.30 -39.22 -31.61
CA ASP A 132 -8.89 -39.56 -31.43
C ASP A 132 -8.04 -38.29 -31.55
N LEU A 133 -7.63 -37.72 -30.41
CA LEU A 133 -6.81 -36.51 -30.34
C LEU A 133 -5.31 -36.80 -30.20
N SER A 134 -4.87 -38.05 -30.33
CA SER A 134 -3.48 -38.45 -30.07
C SER A 134 -2.42 -37.75 -30.93
N ASN A 135 -2.81 -37.18 -32.07
CA ASN A 135 -1.95 -36.39 -32.97
C ASN A 135 -2.21 -34.87 -32.88
N VAL A 136 -3.12 -34.43 -32.02
CA VAL A 136 -3.52 -33.03 -31.85
C VAL A 136 -2.74 -32.43 -30.69
N THR A 137 -2.23 -31.21 -30.88
CA THR A 137 -1.59 -30.43 -29.80
C THR A 137 -2.24 -29.06 -29.59
N ASP A 138 -3.22 -28.71 -30.41
CA ASP A 138 -3.80 -27.36 -30.51
C ASP A 138 -5.33 -27.42 -30.66
N LEU A 139 -6.03 -26.93 -29.63
CA LEU A 139 -7.49 -26.78 -29.57
C LEU A 139 -7.95 -25.32 -29.72
N THR A 140 -7.05 -24.41 -30.11
CA THR A 140 -7.31 -22.96 -30.16
C THR A 140 -8.67 -22.65 -30.80
N ARG A 141 -9.58 -22.01 -30.06
CA ARG A 141 -10.88 -21.53 -30.57
C ARG A 141 -11.82 -22.61 -31.12
N MET A 142 -11.64 -23.88 -30.77
CA MET A 142 -12.48 -24.99 -31.25
C MET A 142 -13.98 -24.85 -30.92
N PHE A 143 -14.35 -24.15 -29.84
CA PHE A 143 -15.76 -23.85 -29.55
C PHE A 143 -15.99 -22.36 -29.30
N LEU A 144 -15.10 -21.47 -29.76
CA LEU A 144 -15.21 -20.03 -29.57
C LEU A 144 -16.58 -19.49 -30.04
N GLY A 145 -17.22 -18.64 -29.24
CA GLY A 145 -18.42 -17.89 -29.60
C GLY A 145 -19.69 -18.40 -28.91
N PRO A 146 -20.87 -17.80 -29.17
CA PRO A 146 -22.13 -18.11 -28.50
C PRO A 146 -22.72 -19.44 -28.99
N THR A 147 -22.01 -20.54 -28.75
CA THR A 147 -22.46 -21.89 -29.05
C THR A 147 -23.36 -22.40 -27.92
N THR A 148 -24.41 -23.15 -28.25
CA THR A 148 -25.21 -23.90 -27.27
C THR A 148 -24.55 -25.19 -26.78
N PHE A 149 -23.30 -25.43 -27.18
CA PHE A 149 -22.51 -26.59 -26.78
C PHE A 149 -22.31 -26.62 -25.26
N ASN A 150 -22.94 -27.59 -24.61
CA ASN A 150 -22.89 -27.79 -23.16
C ASN A 150 -23.08 -29.28 -22.80
N THR A 151 -22.48 -30.17 -23.59
CA THR A 151 -22.58 -31.62 -23.41
C THR A 151 -21.29 -32.18 -22.81
N SER A 152 -21.40 -33.26 -22.04
CA SER A 152 -20.23 -33.85 -21.38
C SER A 152 -19.18 -34.33 -22.39
N ILE A 153 -17.94 -33.94 -22.13
CA ILE A 153 -16.72 -34.32 -22.87
C ILE A 153 -15.64 -34.85 -21.92
N VAL A 154 -16.07 -35.32 -20.75
CA VAL A 154 -15.17 -35.81 -19.68
C VAL A 154 -14.27 -36.97 -20.15
N ASN A 155 -14.71 -37.72 -21.15
CA ASN A 155 -14.00 -38.89 -21.69
C ASN A 155 -13.02 -38.56 -22.83
N TRP A 156 -12.82 -37.28 -23.17
CA TRP A 156 -11.83 -36.90 -24.17
C TRP A 156 -10.42 -37.05 -23.58
N ASP A 157 -9.52 -37.68 -24.34
CA ASP A 157 -8.09 -37.68 -24.02
C ASP A 157 -7.46 -36.40 -24.56
N VAL A 158 -7.11 -35.48 -23.65
CA VAL A 158 -6.46 -34.21 -23.97
C VAL A 158 -4.98 -34.17 -23.54
N SER A 159 -4.39 -35.32 -23.20
CA SER A 159 -3.03 -35.41 -22.66
C SER A 159 -1.95 -34.91 -23.62
N THR A 160 -2.21 -34.82 -24.92
CA THR A 160 -1.27 -34.29 -25.93
C THR A 160 -1.42 -32.79 -26.17
N ILE A 161 -2.44 -32.15 -25.61
CA ILE A 161 -2.76 -30.75 -25.89
C ILE A 161 -1.79 -29.83 -25.19
N THR A 162 -1.27 -28.85 -25.94
CA THR A 162 -0.36 -27.81 -25.46
C THR A 162 -0.98 -26.42 -25.49
N ASN A 163 -1.98 -26.19 -26.35
CA ASN A 163 -2.66 -24.91 -26.51
C ASN A 163 -4.19 -25.06 -26.42
N MET A 164 -4.80 -24.35 -25.46
CA MET A 164 -6.25 -24.28 -25.25
C MET A 164 -6.80 -22.85 -25.41
N GLU A 165 -6.08 -21.95 -26.09
CA GLU A 165 -6.47 -20.54 -26.26
C GLU A 165 -7.93 -20.42 -26.72
N SER A 166 -8.75 -19.70 -25.95
CA SER A 166 -10.15 -19.40 -26.30
C SER A 166 -11.03 -20.62 -26.61
N LEU A 167 -10.70 -21.82 -26.12
CA LEU A 167 -11.44 -23.05 -26.45
C LEU A 167 -12.95 -22.93 -26.15
N PHE A 168 -13.33 -22.39 -24.99
CA PHE A 168 -14.73 -22.20 -24.56
C PHE A 168 -15.15 -20.73 -24.43
N ARG A 169 -14.40 -19.80 -25.02
CA ARG A 169 -14.67 -18.37 -24.90
C ARG A 169 -16.06 -18.01 -25.43
N GLY A 170 -16.90 -17.39 -24.59
CA GLY A 170 -18.24 -16.92 -24.94
C GLY A 170 -19.31 -18.00 -25.09
N THR A 171 -19.06 -19.22 -24.59
CA THR A 171 -19.96 -20.37 -24.71
C THR A 171 -20.85 -20.57 -23.47
N SER A 172 -21.93 -21.34 -23.60
CA SER A 172 -22.70 -21.82 -22.44
C SER A 172 -22.13 -23.09 -21.81
N PHE A 173 -20.86 -23.42 -22.07
CA PHE A 173 -20.24 -24.65 -21.58
C PHE A 173 -20.02 -24.58 -20.06
N ASN A 174 -20.56 -25.57 -19.34
CA ASN A 174 -20.43 -25.70 -17.89
C ASN A 174 -20.50 -27.19 -17.47
N GLN A 175 -19.78 -28.06 -18.20
CA GLN A 175 -19.74 -29.49 -17.91
C GLN A 175 -18.44 -29.89 -17.22
N ASP A 176 -18.48 -31.01 -16.50
CA ASP A 176 -17.34 -31.56 -15.78
C ASP A 176 -16.19 -31.96 -16.73
N ILE A 177 -15.02 -31.40 -16.45
CA ILE A 177 -13.73 -31.63 -17.12
C ILE A 177 -12.60 -31.79 -16.08
N SER A 178 -12.95 -32.08 -14.82
CA SER A 178 -11.99 -32.27 -13.73
C SER A 178 -11.00 -33.41 -14.00
N GLY A 179 -11.41 -34.40 -14.80
CA GLY A 179 -10.61 -35.56 -15.20
C GLY A 179 -9.68 -35.35 -16.39
N TRP A 180 -9.64 -34.16 -17.00
CA TRP A 180 -8.73 -33.86 -18.09
C TRP A 180 -7.27 -33.77 -17.61
N ASP A 181 -6.37 -34.45 -18.34
CA ASP A 181 -4.92 -34.30 -18.15
C ASP A 181 -4.43 -33.07 -18.92
N VAL A 182 -4.30 -31.95 -18.21
CA VAL A 182 -3.82 -30.67 -18.76
C VAL A 182 -2.33 -30.43 -18.51
N SER A 183 -1.59 -31.45 -18.06
CA SER A 183 -0.19 -31.30 -17.63
C SER A 183 0.76 -30.85 -18.74
N ASN A 184 0.41 -31.00 -20.02
CA ASN A 184 1.20 -30.52 -21.16
C ASN A 184 0.78 -29.13 -21.68
N VAL A 185 -0.28 -28.54 -21.13
CA VAL A 185 -0.81 -27.25 -21.59
C VAL A 185 0.11 -26.12 -21.15
N THR A 186 0.50 -25.26 -22.11
CA THR A 186 1.33 -24.07 -21.88
C THR A 186 0.56 -22.76 -22.02
N ASP A 187 -0.56 -22.77 -22.75
CA ASP A 187 -1.41 -21.59 -23.01
C ASP A 187 -2.89 -21.90 -22.70
N MET A 188 -3.43 -21.22 -21.70
CA MET A 188 -4.85 -21.25 -21.30
C MET A 188 -5.53 -19.89 -21.47
N SER A 189 -4.91 -18.98 -22.23
CA SER A 189 -5.42 -17.63 -22.39
C SER A 189 -6.84 -17.66 -22.98
N TRP A 190 -7.73 -16.86 -22.40
CA TRP A 190 -9.14 -16.75 -22.75
C TRP A 190 -9.98 -18.04 -22.65
N LEU A 191 -9.48 -19.14 -22.09
CA LEU A 191 -10.12 -20.47 -22.13
C LEU A 191 -11.61 -20.43 -21.78
N PHE A 192 -12.00 -19.77 -20.69
CA PHE A 192 -13.39 -19.66 -20.22
C PHE A 192 -13.96 -18.23 -20.28
N ALA A 193 -13.30 -17.30 -20.98
CA ALA A 193 -13.70 -15.89 -20.96
C ALA A 193 -15.13 -15.72 -21.48
N GLY A 194 -16.00 -15.10 -20.69
CA GLY A 194 -17.41 -14.88 -21.00
C GLY A 194 -18.24 -16.16 -21.13
N SER A 195 -17.75 -17.30 -20.62
CA SER A 195 -18.51 -18.56 -20.58
C SER A 195 -19.30 -18.72 -19.29
N ASP A 196 -20.26 -19.64 -19.28
CA ASP A 196 -21.04 -20.03 -18.08
C ASP A 196 -20.29 -20.99 -17.12
N PHE A 197 -19.00 -21.24 -17.37
CA PHE A 197 -18.22 -22.27 -16.68
C PHE A 197 -18.04 -21.98 -15.17
N ASN A 198 -18.34 -22.97 -14.32
CA ASN A 198 -18.13 -22.92 -12.88
C ASN A 198 -18.01 -24.34 -12.28
N GLN A 199 -17.32 -25.25 -12.97
CA GLN A 199 -17.05 -26.60 -12.47
C GLN A 199 -15.71 -26.69 -11.75
N ASP A 200 -15.58 -27.66 -10.85
CA ASP A 200 -14.36 -27.93 -10.10
C ASP A 200 -13.23 -28.38 -11.05
N ILE A 201 -12.11 -27.66 -10.98
CA ILE A 201 -10.86 -27.91 -11.71
C ILE A 201 -9.65 -27.82 -10.78
N SER A 202 -9.88 -27.99 -9.47
CA SER A 202 -8.84 -27.96 -8.43
C SER A 202 -7.78 -29.04 -8.64
N SER A 203 -8.12 -30.14 -9.34
CA SER A 203 -7.24 -31.27 -9.66
C SER A 203 -6.30 -31.06 -10.85
N TRP A 204 -6.45 -29.97 -11.60
CA TRP A 204 -5.63 -29.72 -12.78
C TRP A 204 -4.16 -29.44 -12.43
N ASP A 205 -3.26 -30.13 -13.13
CA ASP A 205 -1.82 -29.81 -13.10
C ASP A 205 -1.53 -28.69 -14.11
N VAL A 206 -1.51 -27.45 -13.62
CA VAL A 206 -1.21 -26.24 -14.41
C VAL A 206 0.27 -25.86 -14.36
N SER A 207 1.16 -26.73 -13.87
CA SER A 207 2.56 -26.38 -13.61
C SER A 207 3.37 -26.03 -14.87
N ASN A 208 2.93 -26.40 -16.07
CA ASN A 208 3.56 -26.02 -17.33
C ASN A 208 2.92 -24.80 -18.01
N VAL A 209 1.85 -24.24 -17.44
CA VAL A 209 1.14 -23.08 -18.02
C VAL A 209 1.99 -21.82 -17.86
N THR A 210 2.11 -21.06 -18.95
CA THR A 210 2.87 -19.80 -19.00
C THR A 210 2.01 -18.57 -19.24
N ASP A 211 0.81 -18.74 -19.83
CA ASP A 211 -0.15 -17.67 -20.10
C ASP A 211 -1.56 -18.05 -19.62
N MET A 212 -2.12 -17.26 -18.70
CA MET A 212 -3.49 -17.38 -18.18
C MET A 212 -4.31 -16.10 -18.46
N ALA A 213 -3.86 -15.26 -19.39
CA ALA A 213 -4.51 -13.99 -19.68
C ALA A 213 -6.00 -14.20 -20.02
N TRP A 214 -6.89 -13.44 -19.39
CA TRP A 214 -8.34 -13.45 -19.60
C TRP A 214 -9.08 -14.75 -19.29
N MET A 215 -8.43 -15.78 -18.74
CA MET A 215 -8.98 -17.13 -18.60
C MET A 215 -10.41 -17.16 -18.03
N PHE A 216 -10.69 -16.38 -16.98
CA PHE A 216 -12.00 -16.30 -16.31
C PHE A 216 -12.65 -14.91 -16.40
N SER A 217 -12.26 -14.07 -17.36
CA SER A 217 -12.88 -12.76 -17.51
C SER A 217 -14.35 -12.89 -17.88
N LEU A 218 -15.25 -12.12 -17.25
CA LEU A 218 -16.70 -12.19 -17.45
C LEU A 218 -17.32 -13.59 -17.22
N CYS A 219 -16.61 -14.49 -16.54
CA CYS A 219 -17.05 -15.85 -16.21
C CYS A 219 -17.58 -15.89 -14.77
N PRO A 220 -18.64 -16.65 -14.43
CA PRO A 220 -19.14 -16.75 -13.06
C PRO A 220 -18.31 -17.68 -12.16
N PHE A 221 -17.12 -18.09 -12.61
CA PHE A 221 -16.24 -19.05 -11.94
C PHE A 221 -15.86 -18.62 -10.52
N ASN A 222 -16.06 -19.51 -9.55
CA ASN A 222 -15.69 -19.31 -8.15
C ASN A 222 -15.35 -20.64 -7.43
N GLN A 223 -14.65 -21.55 -8.12
CA GLN A 223 -14.19 -22.81 -7.54
C GLN A 223 -12.76 -22.69 -6.99
N ASP A 224 -12.44 -23.52 -5.99
CA ASP A 224 -11.13 -23.51 -5.34
C ASP A 224 -10.00 -23.87 -6.33
N ILE A 225 -9.07 -22.94 -6.48
CA ILE A 225 -7.86 -23.05 -7.30
C ILE A 225 -6.60 -22.66 -6.50
N GLY A 226 -6.72 -22.56 -5.16
CA GLY A 226 -5.62 -22.14 -4.30
C GLY A 226 -4.42 -23.09 -4.32
N ASN A 227 -4.66 -24.36 -4.69
CA ASN A 227 -3.62 -25.40 -4.79
C ASN A 227 -2.88 -25.44 -6.14
N TRP A 228 -3.25 -24.58 -7.11
CA TRP A 228 -2.58 -24.55 -8.40
C TRP A 228 -1.13 -24.09 -8.29
N ASN A 229 -0.22 -24.80 -8.97
CA ASN A 229 1.16 -24.36 -9.14
C ASN A 229 1.25 -23.40 -10.32
N VAL A 230 1.21 -22.09 -10.05
CA VAL A 230 1.30 -21.03 -11.06
C VAL A 230 2.71 -20.45 -11.23
N SER A 231 3.75 -21.10 -10.69
CA SER A 231 5.12 -20.57 -10.67
C SER A 231 5.74 -20.33 -12.06
N ASN A 232 5.25 -20.97 -13.13
CA ASN A 232 5.71 -20.73 -14.49
C ASN A 232 4.89 -19.67 -15.27
N VAL A 233 3.82 -19.14 -14.68
CA VAL A 233 2.95 -18.16 -15.33
C VAL A 233 3.66 -16.81 -15.40
N THR A 234 3.67 -16.22 -16.59
CA THR A 234 4.28 -14.90 -16.85
C THR A 234 3.25 -13.80 -17.10
N SER A 235 2.01 -14.17 -17.45
CA SER A 235 0.92 -13.24 -17.76
C SER A 235 -0.39 -13.69 -17.10
N MET A 236 -0.94 -12.81 -16.25
CA MET A 236 -2.28 -12.94 -15.66
C MET A 236 -3.19 -11.77 -16.06
N LEU A 237 -2.87 -11.11 -17.19
CA LEU A 237 -3.62 -10.00 -17.78
C LEU A 237 -5.12 -10.32 -17.77
N ARG A 238 -5.91 -9.56 -17.01
CA ARG A 238 -7.38 -9.67 -16.96
C ARG A 238 -7.94 -11.04 -16.57
N MET A 239 -7.17 -11.90 -15.90
CA MET A 239 -7.59 -13.28 -15.58
C MET A 239 -8.99 -13.34 -14.93
N PHE A 240 -9.30 -12.46 -13.98
CA PHE A 240 -10.60 -12.35 -13.31
C PHE A 240 -11.32 -11.03 -13.60
N ASN A 241 -11.00 -10.35 -14.70
CA ASN A 241 -11.62 -9.06 -15.03
C ASN A 241 -13.13 -9.21 -15.25
N ASN A 242 -13.95 -8.43 -14.53
CA ASN A 242 -15.41 -8.53 -14.49
C ASN A 242 -15.93 -9.91 -14.05
N ASN A 243 -15.14 -10.72 -13.34
CA ASN A 243 -15.65 -11.87 -12.62
C ASN A 243 -16.18 -11.41 -11.26
N VAL A 244 -17.47 -11.06 -11.23
CA VAL A 244 -18.12 -10.46 -10.06
C VAL A 244 -18.25 -11.41 -8.87
N ASN A 245 -18.06 -12.72 -9.05
CA ASN A 245 -18.28 -13.74 -8.02
C ASN A 245 -16.99 -14.31 -7.40
N PHE A 246 -15.84 -14.17 -8.07
CA PHE A 246 -14.60 -14.81 -7.64
C PHE A 246 -14.09 -14.26 -6.30
N ASN A 247 -13.89 -15.14 -5.32
CA ASN A 247 -13.35 -14.79 -4.01
C ASN A 247 -12.66 -15.98 -3.33
N GLN A 248 -11.98 -16.84 -4.10
CA GLN A 248 -11.27 -18.00 -3.55
C GLN A 248 -9.86 -17.62 -3.08
N ASP A 249 -9.40 -18.28 -2.01
CA ASP A 249 -8.08 -18.06 -1.44
C ASP A 249 -6.98 -18.46 -2.43
N ILE A 250 -6.14 -17.49 -2.78
CA ILE A 250 -4.99 -17.61 -3.69
C ILE A 250 -3.71 -17.06 -3.04
N SER A 251 -3.71 -16.94 -1.71
CA SER A 251 -2.57 -16.42 -0.93
C SER A 251 -1.29 -17.24 -1.11
N ASN A 252 -1.42 -18.52 -1.46
CA ASN A 252 -0.32 -19.47 -1.66
C ASN A 252 0.25 -19.50 -3.08
N TRP A 253 -0.29 -18.73 -4.02
CA TRP A 253 0.23 -18.68 -5.38
C TRP A 253 1.62 -18.07 -5.44
N ASP A 254 2.55 -18.76 -6.08
CA ASP A 254 3.86 -18.22 -6.45
C ASP A 254 3.73 -17.40 -7.74
N VAL A 255 3.58 -16.09 -7.59
CA VAL A 255 3.46 -15.13 -8.70
C VAL A 255 4.79 -14.44 -9.04
N SER A 256 5.92 -14.94 -8.55
CA SER A 256 7.24 -14.31 -8.68
C SER A 256 7.72 -14.15 -10.13
N ASN A 257 7.14 -14.89 -11.09
CA ASN A 257 7.45 -14.78 -12.52
C ASN A 257 6.42 -13.96 -13.32
N VAL A 258 5.35 -13.47 -12.70
CA VAL A 258 4.28 -12.73 -13.40
C VAL A 258 4.73 -11.29 -13.67
N ILE A 259 4.67 -10.90 -14.94
CA ILE A 259 5.13 -9.60 -15.42
C ILE A 259 3.95 -8.61 -15.57
N ASP A 260 2.79 -9.09 -16.01
CA ASP A 260 1.61 -8.28 -16.31
C ASP A 260 0.38 -8.69 -15.49
N PHE A 261 -0.01 -7.81 -14.57
CA PHE A 261 -1.21 -7.92 -13.71
C PHE A 261 -2.34 -7.00 -14.17
N THR A 262 -2.24 -6.40 -15.37
CA THR A 262 -3.19 -5.40 -15.84
C THR A 262 -4.62 -5.92 -15.72
N ARG A 263 -5.46 -5.19 -14.98
CA ARG A 263 -6.88 -5.54 -14.74
C ARG A 263 -7.13 -6.95 -14.19
N MET A 264 -6.16 -7.62 -13.56
CA MET A 264 -6.33 -9.00 -13.08
C MET A 264 -7.63 -9.17 -12.28
N PHE A 265 -7.95 -8.23 -11.38
CA PHE A 265 -9.17 -8.18 -10.57
C PHE A 265 -10.05 -6.96 -10.87
N GLY A 266 -9.90 -6.33 -12.04
CA GLY A 266 -10.70 -5.14 -12.37
C GLY A 266 -12.18 -5.51 -12.46
N SER A 267 -13.06 -4.79 -11.74
CA SER A 267 -14.49 -5.07 -11.58
C SER A 267 -14.79 -6.48 -11.04
N ALA A 268 -13.87 -7.07 -10.26
CA ALA A 268 -14.12 -8.30 -9.50
C ALA A 268 -14.77 -7.94 -8.15
N GLU A 269 -16.06 -7.63 -8.18
CA GLU A 269 -16.79 -7.02 -7.06
C GLU A 269 -16.81 -7.84 -5.75
N SER A 270 -16.59 -9.15 -5.81
CA SER A 270 -16.56 -10.02 -4.63
C SER A 270 -15.15 -10.34 -4.11
N PHE A 271 -14.08 -9.90 -4.79
CA PHE A 271 -12.72 -10.31 -4.43
C PHE A 271 -12.18 -9.50 -3.24
N ASN A 272 -11.80 -10.19 -2.15
CA ASN A 272 -11.18 -9.58 -0.97
C ASN A 272 -10.24 -10.54 -0.22
N GLN A 273 -9.57 -11.46 -0.93
CA GLN A 273 -8.64 -12.38 -0.31
C GLN A 273 -7.29 -11.71 -0.01
N ASP A 274 -6.66 -12.12 1.09
CA ASP A 274 -5.33 -11.64 1.47
C ASP A 274 -4.28 -12.14 0.47
N ILE A 275 -3.61 -11.19 -0.17
CA ILE A 275 -2.54 -11.39 -1.15
C ILE A 275 -1.28 -10.61 -0.76
N SER A 276 -1.16 -10.23 0.53
CA SER A 276 -0.01 -9.51 1.07
C SER A 276 1.29 -10.31 1.00
N SER A 277 1.20 -11.64 0.92
CA SER A 277 2.33 -12.57 0.83
C SER A 277 2.93 -12.73 -0.58
N TRP A 278 2.30 -12.20 -1.61
CA TRP A 278 2.74 -12.37 -2.99
C TRP A 278 4.10 -11.70 -3.26
N ASP A 279 5.01 -12.44 -3.89
CA ASP A 279 6.24 -11.88 -4.45
C ASP A 279 5.93 -11.23 -5.81
N THR A 280 5.85 -9.90 -5.82
CA THR A 280 5.55 -9.09 -7.00
C THR A 280 6.81 -8.51 -7.67
N SER A 281 8.01 -8.99 -7.31
CA SER A 281 9.27 -8.40 -7.75
C SER A 281 9.50 -8.40 -9.28
N SER A 282 8.89 -9.32 -10.04
CA SER A 282 8.96 -9.33 -11.51
C SER A 282 7.91 -8.45 -12.21
N ALA A 283 6.95 -7.91 -11.47
CA ALA A 283 5.83 -7.16 -12.05
C ALA A 283 6.31 -5.85 -12.67
N THR A 284 5.86 -5.57 -13.90
CA THR A 284 6.16 -4.32 -14.62
C THR A 284 4.93 -3.47 -14.85
N ASN A 285 3.74 -4.08 -14.87
CA ASN A 285 2.47 -3.40 -15.11
C ASN A 285 1.36 -3.93 -14.19
N MET A 286 0.80 -3.03 -13.37
CA MET A 286 -0.32 -3.30 -12.45
C MET A 286 -1.51 -2.36 -12.74
N SER A 287 -1.57 -1.80 -13.95
CA SER A 287 -2.61 -0.85 -14.33
C SER A 287 -4.00 -1.45 -14.14
N LEU A 288 -4.89 -0.69 -13.50
CA LEU A 288 -6.30 -1.06 -13.28
C LEU A 288 -6.50 -2.39 -12.54
N MET A 289 -5.50 -2.93 -11.83
CA MET A 289 -5.56 -4.26 -11.21
C MET A 289 -6.79 -4.44 -10.31
N PHE A 290 -7.14 -3.43 -9.51
CA PHE A 290 -8.30 -3.41 -8.60
C PHE A 290 -9.32 -2.32 -8.97
N PHE A 291 -9.29 -1.84 -10.21
CA PHE A 291 -10.26 -0.85 -10.70
C PHE A 291 -11.67 -1.38 -10.45
N ASP A 292 -12.53 -0.64 -9.74
CA ASP A 292 -13.93 -1.03 -9.48
C ASP A 292 -14.08 -2.38 -8.71
N ALA A 293 -13.03 -2.82 -8.01
CA ALA A 293 -13.10 -3.94 -7.04
C ALA A 293 -13.64 -3.41 -5.70
N ILE A 294 -14.95 -3.20 -5.64
CA ILE A 294 -15.63 -2.36 -4.63
C ILE A 294 -15.51 -2.83 -3.17
N ILE A 295 -15.12 -4.08 -2.91
CA ILE A 295 -14.92 -4.59 -1.54
C ILE A 295 -13.46 -4.92 -1.21
N PHE A 296 -12.54 -4.80 -2.18
CA PHE A 296 -11.15 -5.15 -1.99
C PHE A 296 -10.49 -4.21 -0.99
N ASN A 297 -10.08 -4.73 0.17
CA ASN A 297 -9.51 -3.95 1.26
C ASN A 297 -8.43 -4.75 2.01
N GLN A 298 -7.31 -5.02 1.33
CA GLN A 298 -6.17 -5.74 1.89
C GLN A 298 -4.93 -4.85 1.99
N ASP A 299 -4.00 -5.21 2.87
CA ASP A 299 -2.71 -4.52 3.03
C ASP A 299 -1.75 -4.94 1.91
N LEU A 300 -1.21 -3.96 1.18
CA LEU A 300 -0.28 -4.14 0.06
C LEU A 300 1.11 -3.54 0.35
N SER A 301 1.37 -3.15 1.60
CA SER A 301 2.61 -2.48 2.01
C SER A 301 3.87 -3.32 1.80
N SER A 302 3.75 -4.65 1.80
CA SER A 302 4.82 -5.63 1.61
C SER A 302 5.21 -5.89 0.15
N TRP A 303 4.40 -5.45 -0.81
CA TRP A 303 4.65 -5.74 -2.22
C TRP A 303 5.92 -5.06 -2.74
N ASN A 304 6.71 -5.79 -3.52
CA ASN A 304 7.87 -5.23 -4.21
C ASN A 304 7.42 -4.53 -5.50
N ILE A 305 7.69 -3.24 -5.59
CA ILE A 305 7.26 -2.39 -6.71
C ILE A 305 8.43 -1.77 -7.49
N GLU A 306 9.67 -2.22 -7.24
CA GLU A 306 10.88 -1.63 -7.85
C GLU A 306 10.83 -1.65 -9.39
N ASN A 307 10.28 -2.72 -9.98
CA ASN A 307 10.20 -2.90 -11.42
C ASN A 307 8.91 -2.35 -12.06
N VAL A 308 7.96 -1.86 -11.26
CA VAL A 308 6.66 -1.42 -11.79
C VAL A 308 6.80 -0.07 -12.49
N THR A 309 6.32 -0.02 -13.72
CA THR A 309 6.33 1.19 -14.57
C THR A 309 4.95 1.82 -14.74
N SER A 310 3.88 1.13 -14.34
CA SER A 310 2.52 1.68 -14.41
C SER A 310 1.57 1.15 -13.35
N PHE A 311 0.98 2.08 -12.59
CA PHE A 311 -0.14 1.87 -11.67
C PHE A 311 -1.41 2.61 -12.13
N SER A 312 -1.53 2.86 -13.44
CA SER A 312 -2.59 3.71 -13.98
C SER A 312 -3.97 3.22 -13.55
N ASN A 313 -4.70 4.04 -12.78
CA ASN A 313 -6.03 3.72 -12.25
C ASN A 313 -6.12 2.40 -11.45
N MET A 314 -5.03 1.93 -10.83
CA MET A 314 -4.99 0.66 -10.10
C MET A 314 -6.09 0.53 -9.04
N PHE A 315 -6.32 1.57 -8.24
CA PHE A 315 -7.26 1.59 -7.11
C PHE A 315 -8.49 2.44 -7.33
N ARG A 316 -8.65 3.01 -8.54
CA ARG A 316 -9.80 3.86 -8.85
C ARG A 316 -11.10 3.08 -8.62
N ASP A 317 -12.00 3.68 -7.85
CA ASP A 317 -13.32 3.12 -7.51
C ASP A 317 -13.24 1.76 -6.78
N SER A 318 -12.11 1.45 -6.12
CA SER A 318 -11.93 0.23 -5.31
C SER A 318 -12.40 0.40 -3.86
N GLY A 319 -12.56 -0.71 -3.13
CA GLY A 319 -12.95 -0.74 -1.72
C GLY A 319 -11.83 -0.45 -0.70
N LEU A 320 -10.66 0.00 -1.15
CA LEU A 320 -9.48 0.14 -0.30
C LEU A 320 -9.73 1.22 0.77
N SER A 321 -9.63 0.84 2.04
CA SER A 321 -9.83 1.77 3.16
C SER A 321 -8.67 2.76 3.30
N THR A 322 -8.94 3.91 3.96
CA THR A 322 -7.92 4.92 4.29
C THR A 322 -6.71 4.30 4.99
N VAL A 323 -6.92 3.35 5.90
CA VAL A 323 -5.84 2.69 6.65
C VAL A 323 -4.96 1.85 5.74
N ASN A 324 -5.54 0.95 4.95
CA ASN A 324 -4.76 0.08 4.06
C ASN A 324 -4.09 0.86 2.92
N TYR A 325 -4.74 1.90 2.39
CA TYR A 325 -4.11 2.81 1.44
C TYR A 325 -2.92 3.55 2.06
N SER A 326 -3.07 4.05 3.30
CA SER A 326 -1.98 4.71 4.02
C SER A 326 -0.80 3.76 4.26
N ASN A 327 -1.06 2.53 4.71
CA ASN A 327 -0.02 1.50 4.88
C ASN A 327 0.67 1.18 3.55
N THR A 328 -0.09 1.07 2.46
CA THR A 328 0.44 0.82 1.12
C THR A 328 1.44 1.91 0.73
N LEU A 329 1.07 3.20 0.87
CA LEU A 329 1.97 4.32 0.60
C LEU A 329 3.22 4.26 1.49
N ILE A 330 3.06 4.00 2.79
CA ILE A 330 4.17 3.88 3.74
C ILE A 330 5.16 2.81 3.30
N GLY A 331 4.69 1.58 3.06
CA GLY A 331 5.55 0.48 2.64
C GLY A 331 6.29 0.77 1.33
N TRP A 332 5.58 1.32 0.35
CA TRP A 332 6.13 1.63 -0.98
C TRP A 332 7.15 2.78 -0.94
N SER A 333 6.97 3.77 -0.06
CA SER A 333 7.90 4.89 0.09
C SER A 333 9.30 4.50 0.59
N THR A 334 9.44 3.30 1.18
CA THR A 334 10.73 2.79 1.67
C THR A 334 11.58 2.11 0.59
N GLN A 335 11.01 1.89 -0.61
CA GLN A 335 11.65 1.15 -1.70
C GLN A 335 12.34 2.10 -2.68
N THR A 336 13.27 1.55 -3.49
CA THR A 336 13.73 2.25 -4.69
C THR A 336 12.67 2.07 -5.77
N VAL A 337 12.05 3.16 -6.22
CA VAL A 337 10.92 3.11 -7.16
C VAL A 337 11.25 3.77 -8.49
N ASN A 338 10.58 3.34 -9.56
CA ASN A 338 10.69 4.01 -10.86
C ASN A 338 10.14 5.45 -10.77
N PRO A 339 10.85 6.45 -11.30
CA PRO A 339 10.38 7.83 -11.25
C PRO A 339 9.30 8.11 -12.31
N ASN A 340 8.49 9.15 -12.08
CA ASN A 340 7.44 9.63 -13.01
C ASN A 340 6.32 8.62 -13.29
N VAL A 341 5.98 7.78 -12.30
CA VAL A 341 4.86 6.84 -12.40
C VAL A 341 3.57 7.49 -11.93
N THR A 342 2.44 7.13 -12.56
CA THR A 342 1.10 7.56 -12.14
C THR A 342 0.40 6.48 -11.33
N LEU A 343 0.03 6.79 -10.09
CA LEU A 343 -0.82 5.95 -9.23
C LEU A 343 -2.24 6.50 -9.21
N GLY A 344 -3.17 5.74 -9.78
CA GLY A 344 -4.58 6.14 -9.78
C GLY A 344 -5.37 5.55 -8.61
N ALA A 345 -5.73 6.38 -7.62
CA ALA A 345 -6.47 6.01 -6.41
C ALA A 345 -7.67 6.95 -6.15
N HIS A 346 -8.37 7.33 -7.22
CA HIS A 346 -9.43 8.34 -7.16
C HIS A 346 -10.51 7.97 -6.14
N GLY A 347 -10.85 8.91 -5.27
CA GLY A 347 -11.87 8.74 -4.23
C GLY A 347 -11.37 8.10 -2.93
N ILE A 348 -10.08 7.75 -2.85
CA ILE A 348 -9.48 7.16 -1.65
C ILE A 348 -8.67 8.23 -0.92
N ASN A 349 -8.92 8.41 0.37
CA ASN A 349 -8.13 9.29 1.22
C ASN A 349 -6.97 8.54 1.87
N TYR A 350 -5.91 9.26 2.26
CA TYR A 350 -4.90 8.77 3.19
C TYR A 350 -5.02 9.50 4.54
N ASN A 351 -4.44 8.95 5.60
CA ASN A 351 -4.39 9.54 6.95
C ASN A 351 -3.03 10.21 7.20
N CYS A 352 -2.89 10.91 8.33
CA CYS A 352 -1.66 11.65 8.66
C CYS A 352 -0.38 10.78 8.71
N SER A 353 -0.47 9.46 8.96
CA SER A 353 0.73 8.62 9.03
C SER A 353 1.37 8.39 7.66
N ALA A 354 0.62 8.57 6.57
CA ALA A 354 1.13 8.40 5.21
C ALA A 354 1.54 9.73 4.53
N ASP A 355 1.47 10.86 5.24
CA ASP A 355 1.78 12.18 4.68
C ASP A 355 3.22 12.23 4.13
N ILE A 356 4.20 11.86 4.98
CA ILE A 356 5.61 11.74 4.60
C ILE A 356 5.80 10.76 3.44
N ALA A 357 5.15 9.59 3.51
CA ALA A 357 5.30 8.54 2.52
C ALA A 357 4.82 9.01 1.13
N ARG A 358 3.68 9.71 1.11
CA ARG A 358 3.13 10.30 -0.09
C ARG A 358 4.02 11.42 -0.64
N ASP A 359 4.58 12.25 0.22
CA ASP A 359 5.53 13.30 -0.16
C ASP A 359 6.82 12.71 -0.75
N ILE A 360 7.36 11.64 -0.17
CA ILE A 360 8.52 10.91 -0.73
C ILE A 360 8.23 10.40 -2.14
N LEU A 361 7.06 9.80 -2.36
CA LEU A 361 6.68 9.26 -3.67
C LEU A 361 6.46 10.38 -4.71
N THR A 362 5.85 11.50 -4.32
CA THR A 362 5.50 12.59 -5.24
C THR A 362 6.62 13.61 -5.48
N SER A 363 7.58 13.72 -4.56
CA SER A 363 8.71 14.65 -4.66
C SER A 363 9.90 14.06 -5.42
N ALA A 364 10.86 14.91 -5.80
CA ALA A 364 12.10 14.46 -6.40
C ALA A 364 12.88 13.54 -5.42
N PRO A 365 13.51 12.45 -5.90
CA PRO A 365 13.69 12.06 -7.30
C PRO A 365 12.54 11.24 -7.91
N ASN A 366 11.57 10.80 -7.12
CA ASN A 366 10.51 9.88 -7.54
C ASN A 366 9.48 10.55 -8.46
N ASN A 367 9.06 11.78 -8.18
CA ASN A 367 8.17 12.56 -9.04
C ASN A 367 6.88 11.82 -9.47
N TRP A 368 6.29 10.99 -8.61
CA TRP A 368 5.04 10.30 -8.93
C TRP A 368 3.86 11.28 -9.07
N ILE A 369 2.90 10.91 -9.91
CA ILE A 369 1.58 11.56 -9.98
C ILE A 369 0.58 10.66 -9.26
N ILE A 370 0.19 11.03 -8.04
CA ILE A 370 -0.82 10.29 -7.27
C ILE A 370 -2.16 11.02 -7.39
N THR A 371 -3.16 10.37 -8.00
CA THR A 371 -4.52 10.92 -8.15
C THR A 371 -5.46 10.30 -7.12
N ASP A 372 -5.24 10.63 -5.85
CA ASP A 372 -6.07 10.25 -4.71
C ASP A 372 -7.01 11.39 -4.28
N ALA A 373 -7.80 11.17 -3.22
CA ALA A 373 -8.69 12.19 -2.66
C ALA A 373 -7.98 13.15 -1.67
N GLY A 374 -6.66 13.03 -1.51
CA GLY A 374 -5.89 13.79 -0.53
C GLY A 374 -6.02 13.26 0.90
N LEU A 375 -5.47 14.03 1.84
CA LEU A 375 -5.62 13.78 3.28
C LEU A 375 -7.11 13.77 3.65
N GLU A 376 -7.51 12.81 4.49
CA GLU A 376 -8.88 12.70 4.99
C GLU A 376 -9.35 13.99 5.67
N THR A 377 -10.52 14.49 5.26
CA THR A 377 -11.04 15.78 5.73
C THR A 377 -11.37 15.76 7.22
N GLY A 378 -10.96 16.80 7.95
CA GLY A 378 -11.23 16.94 9.38
C GLY A 378 -10.15 16.33 10.27
N LEU A 379 -9.11 15.72 9.70
CA LEU A 379 -7.89 15.41 10.42
C LEU A 379 -6.98 16.65 10.51
N SER A 380 -6.40 16.87 11.68
CA SER A 380 -5.22 17.73 11.81
C SER A 380 -3.99 16.84 11.87
N CYS A 381 -2.98 17.16 11.05
CA CYS A 381 -1.68 16.51 11.11
C CYS A 381 -0.66 17.36 11.89
N ASP A 382 -1.14 18.28 12.73
CA ASP A 382 -0.27 19.03 13.62
C ASP A 382 0.55 18.06 14.48
N LEU A 383 1.82 18.39 14.68
CA LEU A 383 2.70 17.62 15.55
C LEU A 383 2.32 17.87 17.00
N ILE A 384 2.26 16.80 17.79
CA ILE A 384 1.92 16.89 19.21
C ILE A 384 3.16 16.61 20.05
N LEU A 385 3.61 17.62 20.79
CA LEU A 385 4.78 17.57 21.68
C LEU A 385 4.36 17.71 23.15
N GLU A 386 4.73 16.72 23.94
CA GLU A 386 4.62 16.74 25.41
C GLU A 386 6.03 16.92 25.99
N ALA A 387 6.44 18.18 26.18
CA ALA A 387 7.77 18.50 26.68
C ALA A 387 7.75 18.81 28.17
N ASN A 388 8.84 18.47 28.87
CA ASN A 388 9.00 18.79 30.29
C ASN A 388 10.34 19.45 30.58
N VAL A 389 10.36 20.36 31.54
CA VAL A 389 11.57 21.08 31.97
C VAL A 389 11.46 21.63 33.38
N TYR A 390 12.57 21.76 34.11
CA TYR A 390 12.62 22.50 35.39
C TYR A 390 13.43 23.78 35.24
N LEU A 391 13.02 24.82 35.97
CA LEU A 391 13.77 26.06 36.15
C LEU A 391 14.46 26.02 37.51
N GLN A 392 15.79 26.15 37.51
CA GLN A 392 16.55 26.09 38.76
C GLN A 392 16.06 27.16 39.74
N GLY A 393 15.83 28.39 39.29
CA GLY A 393 15.38 29.50 40.13
C GLY A 393 14.15 29.15 40.97
N ALA A 394 13.11 28.67 40.30
CA ALA A 394 11.86 28.26 40.94
C ALA A 394 12.00 27.00 41.83
N ALA A 395 13.09 26.24 41.71
CA ALA A 395 13.33 25.00 42.46
C ALA A 395 14.29 25.17 43.66
N LEU A 396 14.93 26.33 43.85
CA LEU A 396 15.96 26.52 44.88
C LEU A 396 15.41 26.57 46.32
N ASN A 397 14.18 27.05 46.51
CA ASN A 397 13.56 27.20 47.83
C ASN A 397 12.11 26.67 47.81
N PRO A 398 11.92 25.35 47.64
CA PRO A 398 10.60 24.78 47.54
C PRO A 398 9.84 24.91 48.87
N ASN A 399 8.51 24.96 48.78
CA ASN A 399 7.66 24.88 49.96
C ASN A 399 7.87 23.52 50.66
N ILE A 400 7.74 23.52 51.99
CA ILE A 400 7.86 22.28 52.79
C ILE A 400 6.77 21.29 52.36
N GLY A 401 7.18 20.09 51.95
CA GLY A 401 6.32 19.03 51.43
C GLY A 401 6.06 19.10 49.92
N GLU A 402 6.64 20.07 49.22
CA GLU A 402 6.55 20.25 47.77
C GLU A 402 7.95 20.29 47.12
N GLU A 403 8.95 19.60 47.69
CA GLU A 403 10.36 19.63 47.26
C GLU A 403 10.61 19.04 45.86
N THR A 404 9.61 18.39 45.29
CA THR A 404 9.62 17.90 43.90
C THR A 404 8.97 18.86 42.92
N LEU A 405 8.40 19.98 43.38
CA LEU A 405 7.69 20.95 42.55
C LEU A 405 8.43 22.28 42.52
N MET A 406 8.40 22.95 41.37
CA MET A 406 8.78 24.35 41.27
C MET A 406 7.79 25.22 42.05
N ARG A 407 8.25 26.34 42.58
CA ARG A 407 7.39 27.35 43.21
C ARG A 407 6.58 28.14 42.17
N ASP A 408 5.45 28.70 42.57
CA ASP A 408 4.53 29.46 41.71
C ASP A 408 4.18 30.83 42.30
N ASP A 409 5.12 31.45 43.01
CA ASP A 409 4.94 32.73 43.71
C ASP A 409 4.50 33.84 42.76
N LEU A 410 5.03 33.88 41.53
CA LEU A 410 4.58 34.82 40.50
C LEU A 410 3.08 34.71 40.20
N ARG A 411 2.56 33.48 40.15
CA ARG A 411 1.12 33.22 39.95
C ARG A 411 0.33 33.63 41.18
N ILE A 412 0.79 33.26 42.38
CA ILE A 412 0.14 33.63 43.66
C ILE A 412 0.05 35.16 43.81
N ALA A 413 1.11 35.87 43.42
CA ALA A 413 1.20 37.33 43.44
C ALA A 413 0.47 38.01 42.26
N SER A 414 -0.13 37.23 41.33
CA SER A 414 -0.79 37.74 40.12
C SER A 414 0.13 38.60 39.24
N LEU A 415 1.41 38.22 39.16
CA LEU A 415 2.45 38.93 38.41
C LEU A 415 2.63 38.40 36.99
N ILE A 416 2.28 37.13 36.72
CA ILE A 416 2.41 36.56 35.37
C ILE A 416 1.47 37.31 34.40
N PRO A 417 1.98 37.90 33.31
CA PRO A 417 1.15 38.63 32.37
C PRO A 417 0.24 37.68 31.57
N THR A 418 -0.93 38.16 31.16
CA THR A 418 -1.83 37.41 30.24
C THR A 418 -1.35 37.43 28.80
N THR A 419 -0.31 38.18 28.50
CA THR A 419 0.32 38.29 27.19
C THR A 419 1.76 37.81 27.32
N SER A 420 2.16 36.92 26.42
CA SER A 420 3.52 36.38 26.37
C SER A 420 4.56 37.50 26.29
N PRO A 421 5.69 37.38 27.03
CA PRO A 421 6.82 38.29 26.90
C PRO A 421 7.65 38.05 25.63
N TYR A 422 7.37 36.99 24.86
CA TYR A 422 8.10 36.63 23.64
C TYR A 422 7.50 37.30 22.40
N ALA A 423 8.20 37.17 21.26
CA ALA A 423 7.90 37.90 20.04
C ALA A 423 6.50 37.63 19.44
N ASP A 424 5.88 36.49 19.76
CA ASP A 424 4.54 36.13 19.27
C ASP A 424 3.41 36.91 19.96
N MET A 425 3.69 37.53 21.12
CA MET A 425 2.72 38.26 21.93
C MET A 425 1.43 37.46 22.20
N LEU A 426 1.54 36.13 22.31
CA LEU A 426 0.39 35.24 22.47
C LEU A 426 -0.37 35.55 23.77
N THR A 427 -1.70 35.59 23.71
CA THR A 427 -2.54 35.91 24.87
C THR A 427 -3.28 34.70 25.41
N CYS A 428 -3.42 34.59 26.73
CA CYS A 428 -4.18 33.55 27.40
C CYS A 428 -5.47 34.08 28.06
N ASN A 429 -6.37 33.17 28.44
CA ASN A 429 -7.47 33.50 29.34
C ASN A 429 -6.92 33.58 30.79
N PRO A 430 -7.16 34.69 31.54
CA PRO A 430 -6.70 34.82 32.92
C PRO A 430 -7.10 33.68 33.85
N THR A 431 -8.18 32.95 33.55
CA THR A 431 -8.63 31.81 34.38
C THR A 431 -7.61 30.68 34.46
N VAL A 432 -6.65 30.61 33.54
CA VAL A 432 -5.56 29.63 33.58
C VAL A 432 -4.75 29.72 34.88
N PHE A 433 -4.61 30.92 35.44
CA PHE A 433 -3.86 31.17 36.67
C PHE A 433 -4.62 30.76 37.96
N ASN A 434 -5.88 30.35 37.84
CA ASN A 434 -6.66 29.82 38.97
C ASN A 434 -6.28 28.37 39.33
N VAL A 435 -5.57 27.67 38.45
CA VAL A 435 -5.09 26.30 38.69
C VAL A 435 -4.02 26.31 39.80
N THR A 436 -4.06 25.30 40.67
CA THR A 436 -3.17 25.13 41.82
C THR A 436 -2.67 23.68 41.90
N GLY A 437 -1.71 23.38 42.78
CA GLY A 437 -1.07 22.05 42.86
C GLY A 437 -0.07 21.85 41.74
N ASN A 438 0.17 20.60 41.33
CA ASN A 438 1.17 20.24 40.31
C ASN A 438 1.05 21.07 39.02
N ASN A 439 -0.19 21.26 38.54
CA ASN A 439 -0.45 21.91 37.25
C ASN A 439 -0.53 23.44 37.35
N ALA A 440 -0.17 24.04 38.49
CA ALA A 440 -0.18 25.49 38.61
C ALA A 440 0.89 26.10 37.68
N ILE A 441 0.57 27.23 37.05
CA ILE A 441 1.50 27.89 36.12
C ILE A 441 2.62 28.58 36.90
N VAL A 442 3.86 28.28 36.52
CA VAL A 442 5.08 28.90 37.06
C VAL A 442 5.42 30.16 36.26
N ASP A 443 5.51 30.05 34.93
CA ASP A 443 5.88 31.16 34.05
C ASP A 443 5.60 30.85 32.55
N TRP A 444 5.79 31.86 31.70
CA TRP A 444 5.88 31.73 30.25
C TRP A 444 7.22 31.12 29.81
N ILE A 445 7.16 30.25 28.81
CA ILE A 445 8.32 29.62 28.17
C ILE A 445 8.20 29.70 26.65
N TRP A 446 9.32 29.57 25.94
CA TRP A 446 9.36 29.59 24.49
C TRP A 446 9.94 28.29 23.95
N VAL A 447 9.24 27.66 23.02
CA VAL A 447 9.62 26.35 22.46
C VAL A 447 9.85 26.46 20.97
N GLU A 448 10.92 25.86 20.48
CA GLU A 448 11.32 25.85 19.08
C GLU A 448 11.49 24.42 18.55
N LEU A 449 11.00 24.20 17.34
CA LEU A 449 11.36 23.08 16.48
C LEU A 449 12.42 23.56 15.49
N ARG A 450 13.55 22.88 15.44
CA ARG A 450 14.70 23.18 14.58
C ARG A 450 14.95 22.04 13.60
N ASP A 451 15.44 22.39 12.41
CA ASP A 451 15.64 21.48 11.26
C ASP A 451 16.61 20.33 11.60
N ASP A 452 16.35 19.12 11.09
CA ASP A 452 17.14 17.92 11.39
C ASP A 452 18.50 17.87 10.70
N VAL A 453 18.70 18.66 9.65
CA VAL A 453 19.96 18.78 8.91
C VAL A 453 20.77 19.99 9.38
N ASP A 454 20.11 21.13 9.61
CA ASP A 454 20.73 22.37 10.07
C ASP A 454 20.07 22.90 11.36
N ASN A 455 20.65 22.56 12.50
CA ASN A 455 20.13 22.91 13.82
C ASN A 455 20.13 24.42 14.17
N THR A 456 20.70 25.29 13.32
CA THR A 456 20.57 26.76 13.45
C THR A 456 19.23 27.26 12.88
N THR A 457 18.62 26.50 11.98
CA THR A 457 17.37 26.89 11.33
C THR A 457 16.16 26.56 12.20
N ILE A 458 15.41 27.59 12.60
CA ILE A 458 14.13 27.45 13.32
C ILE A 458 13.02 27.21 12.29
N VAL A 459 12.36 26.05 12.39
CA VAL A 459 11.24 25.67 11.53
C VAL A 459 9.94 26.26 12.05
N GLN A 460 9.67 26.11 13.34
CA GLN A 460 8.52 26.71 14.02
C GLN A 460 8.84 26.98 15.48
N SER A 461 8.19 27.98 16.06
CA SER A 461 8.34 28.35 17.46
C SER A 461 7.04 28.92 18.02
N GLN A 462 6.79 28.76 19.32
CA GLN A 462 5.63 29.36 19.99
C GLN A 462 5.86 29.55 21.49
N SER A 463 5.11 30.48 22.06
CA SER A 463 4.98 30.62 23.51
C SER A 463 4.13 29.49 24.10
N ALA A 464 4.50 29.09 25.32
CA ALA A 464 3.82 28.08 26.11
C ALA A 464 3.85 28.44 27.59
N PHE A 465 3.16 27.66 28.42
CA PHE A 465 3.24 27.76 29.87
C PHE A 465 4.03 26.61 30.46
N LEU A 466 4.78 26.90 31.52
CA LEU A 466 5.43 25.91 32.36
C LEU A 466 4.62 25.67 33.63
N GLN A 467 4.35 24.41 33.96
CA GLN A 467 3.67 23.99 35.19
C GLN A 467 4.66 23.62 36.30
N ARG A 468 4.21 23.53 37.56
CA ARG A 468 5.08 23.29 38.73
C ARG A 468 5.76 21.92 38.72
N ASP A 469 5.16 20.92 38.08
CA ASP A 469 5.74 19.59 37.87
C ASP A 469 6.61 19.49 36.60
N GLY A 470 6.83 20.62 35.93
CA GLY A 470 7.70 20.75 34.78
C GLY A 470 7.03 20.54 33.43
N ASP A 471 5.74 20.19 33.38
CA ASP A 471 5.02 20.04 32.11
C ASP A 471 4.98 21.38 31.36
N ILE A 472 5.30 21.34 30.06
CA ILE A 472 5.12 22.46 29.14
C ILE A 472 3.80 22.25 28.39
N VAL A 473 2.89 23.19 28.58
CA VAL A 473 1.52 23.11 28.05
C VAL A 473 1.19 24.33 27.19
N SER A 474 0.18 24.18 26.34
CA SER A 474 -0.39 25.26 25.54
C SER A 474 -0.98 26.36 26.45
N VAL A 475 -1.35 27.49 25.85
CA VAL A 475 -1.88 28.67 26.56
C VAL A 475 -3.25 28.47 27.20
N ASP A 476 -3.90 27.32 26.97
CA ASP A 476 -5.06 26.87 27.74
C ASP A 476 -4.69 26.33 29.13
N GLY A 477 -3.39 26.08 29.37
CA GLY A 477 -2.83 25.55 30.60
C GLY A 477 -2.98 24.05 30.78
N THR A 478 -3.39 23.29 29.76
CA THR A 478 -3.63 21.85 29.89
C THR A 478 -3.21 21.02 28.69
N SER A 479 -3.34 21.53 27.47
CA SER A 479 -3.09 20.74 26.27
C SER A 479 -1.59 20.64 25.97
N ALA A 480 -1.16 19.55 25.34
CA ALA A 480 0.16 19.44 24.74
C ALA A 480 0.37 20.52 23.65
N LEU A 481 1.63 20.76 23.29
CA LEU A 481 1.94 21.71 22.23
C LEU A 481 1.59 21.13 20.86
N SER A 482 0.94 21.94 20.04
CA SER A 482 0.58 21.61 18.66
C SER A 482 1.37 22.50 17.70
N PHE A 483 2.02 21.90 16.70
CA PHE A 483 2.79 22.62 15.67
C PHE A 483 2.28 22.27 14.27
N ASN A 484 1.91 23.29 13.49
CA ASN A 484 1.45 23.15 12.11
C ASN A 484 2.64 23.09 11.14
N VAL A 485 3.36 21.98 11.20
CA VAL A 485 4.48 21.60 10.33
C VAL A 485 4.39 20.10 10.02
N SER A 486 5.05 19.68 8.94
CA SER A 486 5.06 18.28 8.51
C SER A 486 5.72 17.36 9.55
N SER A 487 5.26 16.11 9.63
CA SER A 487 5.91 15.09 10.48
C SER A 487 7.33 14.82 9.98
N ALA A 488 8.31 14.90 10.87
CA ALA A 488 9.73 14.71 10.55
C ALA A 488 10.53 14.54 11.85
N ASN A 489 11.86 14.43 11.72
CA ASN A 489 12.75 14.57 12.86
C ASN A 489 13.00 16.06 13.13
N TYR A 490 13.06 16.45 14.41
CA TYR A 490 13.35 17.83 14.81
C TYR A 490 14.28 17.88 16.01
N TYR A 491 15.15 18.88 16.07
CA TYR A 491 15.72 19.30 17.34
C TYR A 491 14.69 20.12 18.10
N ILE A 492 14.61 19.92 19.42
CA ILE A 492 13.67 20.64 20.27
C ILE A 492 14.46 21.54 21.20
N ALA A 493 14.20 22.84 21.15
CA ALA A 493 14.82 23.81 22.05
C ALA A 493 13.77 24.48 22.94
N VAL A 494 14.16 24.73 24.19
CA VAL A 494 13.31 25.35 25.21
C VAL A 494 14.06 26.53 25.81
N HIS A 495 13.40 27.67 25.84
CA HIS A 495 13.98 28.95 26.25
C HIS A 495 13.14 29.58 27.36
N HIS A 496 13.81 30.22 28.31
CA HIS A 496 13.16 31.00 29.36
C HIS A 496 13.84 32.35 29.51
N ARG A 497 13.07 33.38 29.86
CA ARG A 497 13.51 34.79 29.87
C ARG A 497 14.74 35.10 30.72
N ASN A 498 15.02 34.33 31.78
CA ASN A 498 16.16 34.58 32.68
C ASN A 498 16.98 33.33 33.04
N HIS A 499 16.81 32.27 32.24
CA HIS A 499 17.64 31.08 32.34
C HIS A 499 18.40 30.87 31.02
N LEU A 500 19.50 30.13 31.06
CA LEU A 500 20.13 29.64 29.83
C LEU A 500 19.26 28.55 29.21
N SER A 501 19.04 28.66 27.90
CA SER A 501 18.19 27.76 27.14
C SER A 501 18.84 26.39 26.92
N ILE A 502 18.03 25.44 26.46
CA ILE A 502 18.44 24.05 26.23
C ILE A 502 17.94 23.53 24.90
N MET A 503 18.66 22.57 24.30
CA MET A 503 18.21 21.83 23.13
C MET A 503 18.56 20.34 23.24
N SER A 504 17.77 19.47 22.60
CA SER A 504 18.08 18.05 22.46
C SER A 504 19.39 17.85 21.68
N SER A 505 20.21 16.85 22.06
CA SER A 505 21.45 16.53 21.32
C SER A 505 21.19 15.78 20.02
N ASN A 506 20.08 15.05 19.95
CA ASN A 506 19.66 14.29 18.80
C ASN A 506 18.29 14.79 18.35
N THR A 507 17.99 14.57 17.08
CA THR A 507 16.68 14.86 16.52
C THR A 507 15.65 13.84 17.03
N ILE A 508 14.42 14.29 17.20
CA ILE A 508 13.31 13.51 17.74
C ILE A 508 12.24 13.41 16.65
N ALA A 509 11.81 12.20 16.33
CA ALA A 509 10.72 11.97 15.37
C ALA A 509 9.40 12.46 15.98
N LEU A 510 8.79 13.48 15.37
CA LEU A 510 7.50 14.03 15.77
C LEU A 510 6.44 13.71 14.72
N SER A 511 5.23 13.46 15.19
CA SER A 511 4.06 13.20 14.34
C SER A 511 2.79 13.73 15.01
N SER A 512 1.63 13.46 14.40
CA SER A 512 0.33 13.69 15.02
C SER A 512 0.06 12.81 16.25
N THR A 513 0.91 11.82 16.54
CA THR A 513 0.91 11.10 17.81
C THR A 513 1.79 11.82 18.82
N ALA A 514 1.24 12.06 20.02
CA ALA A 514 1.95 12.72 21.11
C ALA A 514 3.29 12.06 21.40
N THR A 515 4.36 12.87 21.38
CA THR A 515 5.72 12.43 21.67
C THR A 515 6.22 13.15 22.91
N THR A 516 6.61 12.37 23.94
CA THR A 516 7.09 12.90 25.22
C THR A 516 8.60 13.18 25.18
N VAL A 517 9.01 14.36 25.64
CA VAL A 517 10.42 14.79 25.70
C VAL A 517 10.71 15.44 27.05
N ASN A 518 11.37 14.69 27.94
CA ASN A 518 11.58 15.12 29.31
C ASN A 518 13.00 15.63 29.55
N PHE A 519 13.23 16.95 29.49
CA PHE A 519 14.55 17.52 29.71
C PHE A 519 15.02 17.45 31.16
N TYR A 520 14.16 17.27 32.17
CA TYR A 520 14.66 17.16 33.55
C TYR A 520 15.11 15.74 33.93
N ASP A 521 14.85 14.74 33.09
CA ASP A 521 15.45 13.41 33.19
C ASP A 521 16.90 13.43 32.71
N ALA A 522 17.84 13.11 33.60
CA ALA A 522 19.27 13.07 33.31
C ALA A 522 19.67 12.04 32.23
N SER A 523 18.75 11.16 31.81
CA SER A 523 18.97 10.23 30.69
C SER A 523 18.91 10.91 29.32
N ILE A 524 18.25 12.07 29.20
CA ILE A 524 18.13 12.81 27.94
C ILE A 524 19.44 13.56 27.66
N THR A 525 20.06 13.24 26.53
CA THR A 525 21.27 13.93 26.07
C THR A 525 20.92 15.29 25.45
N THR A 526 21.61 16.33 25.89
CA THR A 526 21.38 17.73 25.47
C THR A 526 22.55 18.22 24.63
N PHE A 527 22.29 19.20 23.77
CA PHE A 527 23.32 19.79 22.92
C PHE A 527 24.38 20.49 23.78
N GLY A 528 25.65 20.37 23.39
CA GLY A 528 26.78 20.93 24.14
C GLY A 528 27.15 20.11 25.39
N SER A 529 27.81 20.76 26.35
CA SER A 529 28.25 20.13 27.60
C SER A 529 27.77 20.95 28.79
N ASN A 530 27.29 20.28 29.83
CA ASN A 530 26.77 20.93 31.04
C ASN A 530 25.67 21.98 30.77
N ALA A 531 24.84 21.75 29.73
CA ALA A 531 23.72 22.62 29.35
C ALA A 531 22.67 22.81 30.46
N GLN A 532 22.73 21.99 31.50
CA GLN A 532 21.81 21.97 32.62
C GLN A 532 22.55 21.84 33.95
N VAL A 533 21.85 22.22 35.01
CA VAL A 533 22.27 22.01 36.40
C VAL A 533 21.50 20.86 37.02
N GLN A 534 22.18 20.06 37.84
CA GLN A 534 21.53 19.05 38.66
C GLN A 534 21.02 19.66 39.97
N LEU A 535 19.73 19.51 40.24
CA LEU A 535 19.08 19.92 41.47
C LEU A 535 19.38 18.93 42.62
N SER A 536 19.11 19.35 43.85
CA SER A 536 19.34 18.54 45.06
C SER A 536 18.50 17.25 45.09
N ASN A 537 17.37 17.23 44.38
CA ASN A 537 16.50 16.06 44.23
C ASN A 537 16.92 15.12 43.10
N GLY A 538 17.97 15.45 42.34
CA GLY A 538 18.52 14.66 41.24
C GLY A 538 18.02 15.04 39.85
N ASN A 539 16.94 15.83 39.74
CA ASN A 539 16.42 16.31 38.46
C ASN A 539 17.37 17.33 37.82
N MET A 540 17.34 17.41 36.49
CA MET A 540 18.05 18.44 35.74
C MET A 540 17.18 19.68 35.56
N ALA A 541 17.78 20.86 35.54
CA ALA A 541 17.08 22.13 35.33
C ALA A 541 17.90 23.08 34.46
N LEU A 542 17.24 24.09 33.89
CA LEU A 542 17.93 25.18 33.21
C LEU A 542 18.70 26.01 34.24
N TRP A 543 19.86 26.52 33.84
CA TRP A 543 20.67 27.39 34.69
C TRP A 543 20.00 28.74 34.89
N ALA A 544 19.71 29.12 36.13
CA ALA A 544 19.14 30.43 36.43
C ALA A 544 20.22 31.52 36.41
N GLY A 545 19.90 32.70 35.85
CA GLY A 545 20.71 33.88 36.07
C GLY A 545 21.11 34.70 34.86
N ASN A 546 20.66 34.36 33.64
CA ASN A 546 20.92 35.16 32.45
C ASN A 546 19.93 36.34 32.41
N VAL A 547 20.18 37.35 33.22
CA VAL A 547 19.20 38.44 33.47
C VAL A 547 19.34 39.61 32.51
N ASN A 548 20.42 39.64 31.72
CA ASN A 548 20.71 40.67 30.72
C ASN A 548 20.56 40.17 29.26
N SER A 549 20.19 38.90 29.07
CA SER A 549 19.95 38.25 27.78
C SER A 549 21.17 38.19 26.85
N ASP A 550 22.39 38.06 27.41
CA ASP A 550 23.64 38.01 26.63
C ASP A 550 24.19 36.60 26.34
N THR A 551 23.39 35.57 26.62
CA THR A 551 23.67 34.12 26.40
C THR A 551 24.71 33.52 27.34
N PHE A 552 25.10 34.19 28.42
CA PHE A 552 25.89 33.56 29.47
C PHE A 552 25.44 34.00 30.87
N ILE A 553 25.91 33.26 31.87
CA ILE A 553 25.80 33.67 33.28
C ILE A 553 27.19 34.01 33.77
N GLN A 554 27.36 35.22 34.30
CA GLN A 554 28.61 35.68 34.88
C GLN A 554 28.37 36.53 36.14
N TYR A 555 29.04 36.18 37.24
CA TYR A 555 28.90 36.91 38.49
C TYR A 555 29.72 38.21 38.53
N ALA A 556 30.97 38.18 38.04
CA ALA A 556 31.86 39.34 37.98
C ALA A 556 32.60 39.40 36.64
N GLY A 557 32.78 40.57 36.06
CA GLY A 557 33.39 40.71 34.73
C GLY A 557 32.87 41.92 33.98
N ALA A 558 33.21 42.02 32.69
CA ALA A 558 32.79 43.15 31.86
C ALA A 558 31.27 43.16 31.57
N ASN A 559 30.67 41.97 31.50
CA ASN A 559 29.25 41.77 31.14
C ASN A 559 28.52 40.97 32.22
N ALA A 560 28.88 41.15 33.50
CA ALA A 560 28.28 40.36 34.57
C ALA A 560 26.80 40.69 34.81
N ASP A 561 26.04 39.66 35.20
CA ASP A 561 24.63 39.71 35.59
C ASP A 561 24.41 40.38 36.95
N SER A 562 25.34 40.22 37.89
CA SER A 562 25.15 40.78 39.23
C SER A 562 25.02 42.32 39.24
N PRO A 563 25.85 43.09 38.48
CA PRO A 563 25.66 44.53 38.32
C PRO A 563 24.34 44.95 37.65
N SER A 564 23.75 44.16 36.76
CA SER A 564 22.45 44.53 36.14
C SER A 564 21.32 44.43 37.18
N ILE A 565 21.34 43.41 38.05
CA ILE A 565 20.43 43.31 39.21
C ILE A 565 20.57 44.54 40.12
N LEU A 566 21.80 44.97 40.42
CA LEU A 566 22.01 46.19 41.22
C LEU A 566 21.41 47.42 40.54
N SER A 567 21.65 47.55 39.24
CA SER A 567 21.13 48.68 38.45
C SER A 567 19.61 48.72 38.48
N GLU A 568 18.93 47.59 38.30
CA GLU A 568 17.47 47.49 38.39
C GLU A 568 16.97 47.93 39.77
N VAL A 569 17.57 47.40 40.84
CA VAL A 569 17.16 47.72 42.22
C VAL A 569 17.36 49.20 42.54
N LEU A 570 18.47 49.80 42.13
CA LEU A 570 18.77 51.21 42.42
C LEU A 570 17.95 52.19 41.57
N ASN A 571 17.57 51.80 40.35
CA ASN A 571 16.83 52.68 39.44
C ASN A 571 15.31 52.55 39.55
N ASP A 572 14.80 51.62 40.37
CA ASP A 572 13.37 51.49 40.61
C ASP A 572 12.76 52.81 41.14
N PRO A 573 11.66 53.32 40.55
CA PRO A 573 11.05 54.58 40.97
C PRO A 573 10.61 54.62 42.44
N GLY A 574 10.34 53.47 43.05
CA GLY A 574 10.01 53.31 44.46
C GLY A 574 11.23 53.35 45.39
N ASN A 575 12.45 53.18 44.87
CA ASN A 575 13.71 53.21 45.63
C ASN A 575 14.34 54.61 45.66
N PHE A 576 13.59 55.63 46.08
CA PHE A 576 14.03 57.03 46.10
C PHE A 576 15.27 57.32 46.99
N LEU A 577 15.70 56.37 47.82
CA LEU A 577 16.91 56.46 48.65
C LEU A 577 18.08 55.62 48.12
N ASN A 578 17.93 54.95 46.96
CA ASN A 578 18.94 54.12 46.31
C ASN A 578 19.52 53.06 47.26
N PHE A 579 18.67 52.41 48.05
CA PHE A 579 19.13 51.34 48.93
C PHE A 579 19.32 50.05 48.12
N PRO A 580 20.51 49.41 48.19
CA PRO A 580 20.73 48.12 47.53
C PRO A 580 19.95 46.96 48.19
N THR A 581 19.33 47.22 49.35
CA THR A 581 18.41 46.30 50.03
C THR A 581 16.94 46.46 49.63
N TYR A 582 16.64 47.39 48.73
CA TYR A 582 15.26 47.56 48.23
C TYR A 582 14.82 46.30 47.46
N VAL A 583 13.52 45.99 47.53
CA VAL A 583 12.91 44.86 46.80
C VAL A 583 12.04 45.43 45.70
N VAL A 584 12.40 45.15 44.45
CA VAL A 584 11.59 45.50 43.28
C VAL A 584 10.57 44.39 43.07
N ASN A 585 9.30 44.67 43.37
CA ASN A 585 8.24 43.69 43.23
C ASN A 585 7.65 43.75 41.82
N GLY A 586 7.55 42.60 41.14
CA GLY A 586 6.96 42.55 39.82
C GLY A 586 7.40 41.36 38.98
N TYR A 587 6.85 41.29 37.78
CA TYR A 587 7.31 40.35 36.75
C TYR A 587 8.60 40.86 36.11
N ASN A 588 9.72 40.62 36.79
CA ASN A 588 11.03 41.16 36.41
C ASN A 588 11.94 40.05 35.86
N VAL A 589 12.73 40.35 34.83
CA VAL A 589 13.74 39.40 34.30
C VAL A 589 14.86 39.16 35.32
N HIS A 590 15.13 40.15 36.18
CA HIS A 590 16.18 40.10 37.20
C HIS A 590 15.79 39.29 38.45
N ASP A 591 14.55 38.82 38.57
CA ASP A 591 14.09 37.90 39.62
C ASP A 591 14.55 36.48 39.29
N VAL A 592 15.76 36.14 39.73
CA VAL A 592 16.45 34.89 39.39
C VAL A 592 15.78 33.69 40.07
N ASN A 593 15.24 33.88 41.27
CA ASN A 593 14.63 32.82 42.07
C ASN A 593 13.10 32.67 41.84
N LEU A 594 12.50 33.56 41.03
CA LEU A 594 11.09 33.60 40.65
C LEU A 594 10.13 33.75 41.85
N ASP A 595 10.53 34.54 42.86
CA ASP A 595 9.71 34.84 44.06
C ASP A 595 8.82 36.08 43.95
N GLY A 596 8.93 36.81 42.84
CA GLY A 596 8.22 38.07 42.59
C GLY A 596 8.92 39.31 43.13
N GLY A 597 10.11 39.19 43.73
CA GLY A 597 10.87 40.27 44.33
C GLY A 597 12.35 40.25 43.96
N THR A 598 12.77 41.11 43.03
CA THR A 598 14.19 41.30 42.71
C THR A 598 14.91 42.07 43.83
N GLN A 599 15.99 41.49 44.37
CA GLN A 599 16.80 42.13 45.41
C GLN A 599 18.31 41.88 45.22
N TYR A 600 19.13 42.92 45.35
CA TYR A 600 20.59 42.80 45.19
C TYR A 600 21.29 42.25 46.44
N THR A 601 20.94 42.77 47.63
CA THR A 601 21.40 42.29 48.95
C THR A 601 20.25 42.38 49.95
N GLY A 602 20.18 41.55 50.98
CA GLY A 602 19.12 41.67 51.99
C GLY A 602 18.62 40.33 52.48
N THR A 603 17.30 40.20 52.57
CA THR A 603 16.62 39.03 53.14
C THR A 603 16.48 37.88 52.14
N SER A 604 16.26 38.19 50.86
CA SER A 604 16.12 37.22 49.78
C SER A 604 16.82 37.72 48.51
N PRO A 605 18.15 37.93 48.52
CA PRO A 605 18.84 38.45 47.35
C PRO A 605 18.99 37.41 46.24
N ASP A 606 18.95 37.86 44.98
CA ASP A 606 19.12 37.05 43.77
C ASP A 606 20.61 36.77 43.44
N THR A 607 21.48 37.71 43.81
CA THR A 607 22.91 37.67 43.46
C THR A 607 23.68 36.43 43.96
N PRO A 608 23.35 35.79 45.11
CA PRO A 608 24.04 34.57 45.52
C PRO A 608 23.79 33.39 44.59
N VAL A 609 22.63 33.32 43.92
CA VAL A 609 22.33 32.25 42.97
C VAL A 609 23.31 32.29 41.80
N LEU A 610 23.58 33.49 41.27
CA LEU A 610 24.57 33.71 40.22
C LEU A 610 25.97 33.25 40.65
N LEU A 611 26.41 33.68 41.84
CA LEU A 611 27.72 33.31 42.36
C LEU A 611 27.83 31.80 42.56
N GLN A 612 26.80 31.18 43.13
CA GLN A 612 26.77 29.74 43.36
C GLN A 612 26.84 28.98 42.05
N ASN A 613 26.05 29.37 41.04
CA ASN A 613 26.09 28.74 39.71
C ASN A 613 27.49 28.83 39.10
N VAL A 614 28.08 30.02 39.07
CA VAL A 614 29.42 30.25 38.51
C VAL A 614 30.47 29.42 39.22
N LEU A 615 30.47 29.39 40.56
CA LEU A 615 31.47 28.66 41.34
C LEU A 615 31.26 27.14 41.31
N ALA A 616 30.02 26.66 41.20
CA ALA A 616 29.69 25.24 41.20
C ALA A 616 29.72 24.61 39.79
N HIS A 617 29.87 25.41 38.73
CA HIS A 617 29.87 24.92 37.37
C HIS A 617 31.00 23.88 37.16
N PRO A 618 30.72 22.68 36.61
CA PRO A 618 31.69 21.59 36.50
C PRO A 618 32.99 21.96 35.76
N GLU A 619 32.91 22.88 34.80
CA GLU A 619 34.06 23.34 34.02
C GLU A 619 34.86 24.48 34.69
N ASN A 620 34.34 25.09 35.76
CA ASN A 620 35.04 26.11 36.54
C ASN A 620 35.89 25.51 37.66
N PHE A 621 36.80 24.59 37.32
CA PHE A 621 37.60 23.84 38.30
C PHE A 621 38.55 24.70 39.18
N LEU A 622 38.74 25.98 38.84
CA LEU A 622 39.53 26.94 39.62
C LEU A 622 38.67 27.89 40.47
N ASN A 623 37.34 27.75 40.44
CA ASN A 623 36.39 28.56 41.19
C ASN A 623 36.55 30.07 40.95
N PHE A 624 36.78 30.46 39.70
CA PHE A 624 36.87 31.88 39.35
C PHE A 624 35.48 32.51 39.35
N SER A 625 35.29 33.57 40.13
CA SER A 625 34.04 34.35 40.14
C SER A 625 33.78 35.09 38.81
N THR A 626 34.77 35.12 37.92
CA THR A 626 34.67 35.69 36.57
C THR A 626 34.40 34.67 35.47
N TYR A 627 34.24 33.39 35.82
CA TYR A 627 33.91 32.35 34.86
C TYR A 627 32.54 32.62 34.21
N GLN A 628 32.42 32.32 32.92
CA GLN A 628 31.18 32.45 32.15
C GLN A 628 30.60 31.07 31.93
N ILE A 629 29.37 30.86 32.38
CA ILE A 629 28.58 29.70 31.96
C ILE A 629 27.94 30.07 30.64
N GLN A 630 28.41 29.48 29.54
CA GLN A 630 27.91 29.78 28.20
C GLN A 630 26.67 28.95 27.89
N GLU A 631 25.66 29.57 27.28
CA GLU A 631 24.51 28.86 26.72
C GLU A 631 24.94 27.79 25.72
N GLN A 632 24.31 26.62 25.80
CA GLN A 632 24.62 25.49 24.93
C GLN A 632 23.56 25.35 23.84
N LEU A 633 23.49 26.36 22.97
CA LEU A 633 22.70 26.35 21.74
C LEU A 633 23.60 26.64 20.54
N PRO A 634 23.24 26.15 19.34
CA PRO A 634 23.95 26.55 18.12
C PRO A 634 23.73 28.05 17.86
N GLU A 635 24.82 28.79 17.60
CA GLU A 635 24.77 30.21 17.27
C GLU A 635 24.14 30.40 15.87
N ASN A 636 23.22 31.38 15.75
CA ASN A 636 22.64 31.80 14.48
C ASN A 636 23.50 32.87 13.78
#